data_AF-A0A9X1L8B1-F1
#
_entry.id   AF-A0A9X1L8B1-F1
#
_cell.length_a   1.000
_cell.length_b   1.000
_cell.length_c   1.000
_cell.angle_alpha   90.00
_cell.angle_beta   90.00
_cell.angle_gamma   90.00
#
_symmetry.space_group_name_H-M   'P 1'
#
loop_
_entity.id
_entity.type
_entity.pdbx_description
1 polymer ?
#
loop_
_entity_poly.entity_id
_entity_poly.type
_entity_poly.pdbx_seq_one_letter_code
_entity_poly.pdbx_strand_id
1 'polypeptide(L)'
;MTAYPLEAPAPPAPGLLPWAPELTGDAPPPESRAPRARPGAALLLPARLAWRQLRAERARLFSAIAGVMFACVLVFMQLGFRSALFDSATALLSAMRADIFLMHPLTTVSFKPEMLPRVRASQAMALPEVRAAVPVYLTQATWRNPEDGTRRAVQLIGFDIESGVMDFPGLAPLAEALKRQDSMAFDLRSRPEFGPVPRLLAERGPFEVQVANRMMEVVGLVEIGPSFRADGNVVMSELNFRRVVKERLPSQVDLVAIRLAPGADREAAVARLRQIMPPDVMVLTQPQLVAHERSYWEEATPIGFIFMFGSIMGLIVGMVIVYQILFSDIASHLKEYATLKAMGYSNLYLGRAVLSAALILAVLGFLPGFMLSALLYDVVGKGTFLPLAMDTERALGVFAMIFTMCAAAGLLAMRKLRDANPADMF
;
A
#
# COMPACT_ATOMS: atom_id res chain seq x y z
N MET A 1 -101.43 -27.09 -63.28
CA MET A 1 -101.04 -25.73 -62.89
C MET A 1 -100.04 -25.87 -61.74
N THR A 2 -98.75 -26.02 -62.06
CA THR A 2 -97.65 -25.84 -61.10
C THR A 2 -96.36 -25.76 -61.92
N ALA A 3 -95.72 -24.61 -61.80
CA ALA A 3 -94.67 -24.11 -62.69
C ALA A 3 -93.29 -24.64 -62.29
N TYR A 4 -92.46 -24.90 -63.30
CA TYR A 4 -91.00 -25.03 -63.16
C TYR A 4 -90.40 -23.68 -62.74
N PRO A 5 -89.52 -23.61 -61.73
CA PRO A 5 -88.76 -22.40 -61.46
C PRO A 5 -87.51 -22.32 -62.35
N LEU A 6 -87.31 -21.14 -62.91
CA LEU A 6 -86.12 -20.71 -63.66
C LEU A 6 -84.88 -20.72 -62.75
N GLU A 7 -83.77 -21.27 -63.25
CA GLU A 7 -82.43 -21.19 -62.64
C GLU A 7 -81.98 -19.73 -62.50
N ALA A 8 -81.58 -19.35 -61.29
CA ALA A 8 -80.97 -18.06 -60.98
C ALA A 8 -79.46 -18.07 -61.31
N PRO A 9 -78.88 -16.95 -61.78
CA PRO A 9 -77.44 -16.88 -62.07
C PRO A 9 -76.60 -17.02 -60.79
N ALA A 10 -75.50 -17.76 -60.90
CA ALA A 10 -74.59 -18.05 -59.81
C ALA A 10 -74.06 -16.77 -59.13
N PRO A 11 -73.95 -16.73 -57.78
CA PRO A 11 -73.40 -15.58 -57.08
C PRO A 11 -71.90 -15.42 -57.38
N PRO A 12 -71.37 -14.18 -57.42
CA PRO A 12 -69.94 -13.95 -57.53
C PRO A 12 -69.23 -14.60 -56.33
N ALA A 13 -68.09 -15.25 -56.59
CA ALA A 13 -67.28 -15.90 -55.57
C ALA A 13 -66.97 -14.93 -54.41
N PRO A 14 -67.06 -15.37 -53.13
CA PRO A 14 -66.79 -14.50 -52.00
C PRO A 14 -65.37 -13.95 -52.10
N GLY A 15 -65.27 -12.62 -52.10
CA GLY A 15 -63.99 -11.91 -52.03
C GLY A 15 -63.20 -12.39 -50.82
N LEU A 16 -61.97 -12.84 -51.08
CA LEU A 16 -61.04 -13.30 -50.06
C LEU A 16 -60.80 -12.20 -49.02
N LEU A 17 -60.74 -12.61 -47.75
CA LEU A 17 -60.40 -11.73 -46.62
C LEU A 17 -58.99 -11.14 -46.84
N PRO A 18 -58.75 -9.85 -46.53
CA PRO A 18 -57.50 -9.15 -46.87
C PRO A 18 -56.24 -9.66 -46.16
N TRP A 19 -56.37 -10.68 -45.30
CA TRP A 19 -55.28 -11.26 -44.51
C TRP A 19 -55.01 -12.73 -44.83
N ALA A 20 -55.76 -13.35 -45.75
CA ALA A 20 -55.48 -14.72 -46.18
C ALA A 20 -54.22 -14.74 -47.06
N PRO A 21 -53.14 -15.44 -46.69
CA PRO A 21 -51.95 -15.53 -47.53
C PRO A 21 -52.31 -16.26 -48.83
N GLU A 22 -51.99 -15.63 -49.96
CA GLU A 22 -52.09 -16.28 -51.26
C GLU A 22 -51.27 -17.58 -51.21
N LEU A 23 -51.91 -18.72 -51.47
CA LEU A 23 -51.22 -19.98 -51.77
C LEU A 23 -50.67 -19.90 -53.21
N THR A 24 -49.87 -18.87 -53.49
CA THR A 24 -48.96 -18.84 -54.63
C THR A 24 -47.73 -19.65 -54.21
N GLY A 25 -47.38 -20.67 -55.00
CA GLY A 25 -46.30 -21.62 -54.72
C GLY A 25 -44.88 -21.05 -54.79
N ASP A 26 -44.69 -19.79 -54.40
CA ASP A 26 -43.39 -19.16 -54.31
C ASP A 26 -42.78 -19.39 -52.93
N ALA A 27 -41.52 -19.81 -52.92
CA ALA A 27 -40.77 -20.04 -51.70
C ALA A 27 -40.73 -18.76 -50.85
N PRO A 28 -40.89 -18.85 -49.51
CA PRO A 28 -40.78 -17.68 -48.66
C PRO A 28 -39.44 -16.98 -48.90
N PRO A 29 -39.39 -15.64 -48.96
CA PRO A 29 -38.15 -14.92 -49.16
C PRO A 29 -37.14 -15.35 -48.09
N PRO A 30 -35.84 -15.50 -48.43
CA PRO A 30 -34.85 -15.95 -47.48
C PRO A 30 -34.90 -15.05 -46.26
N GLU A 31 -35.04 -15.65 -45.07
CA GLU A 31 -35.10 -14.95 -43.80
C GLU A 31 -34.02 -13.87 -43.78
N SER A 32 -34.42 -12.61 -43.52
CA SER A 32 -33.49 -11.52 -43.35
C SER A 32 -32.47 -11.94 -42.30
N ARG A 33 -31.20 -12.14 -42.69
CA ARG A 33 -30.12 -12.51 -41.77
C ARG A 33 -30.23 -11.64 -40.53
N ALA A 34 -30.46 -12.26 -39.38
CA ALA A 34 -30.52 -11.57 -38.09
C ALA A 34 -29.36 -10.57 -38.01
N PRO A 35 -29.61 -9.31 -37.58
CA PRO A 35 -28.58 -8.29 -37.57
C PRO A 35 -27.37 -8.82 -36.79
N ARG A 36 -26.22 -8.92 -37.46
CA ARG A 36 -24.96 -9.37 -36.85
C ARG A 36 -24.76 -8.55 -35.58
N ALA A 37 -24.82 -9.22 -34.42
CA ALA A 37 -24.64 -8.58 -33.14
C ALA A 37 -23.31 -7.80 -33.16
N ARG A 38 -23.39 -6.47 -33.00
CA ARG A 38 -22.20 -5.62 -32.91
C ARG A 38 -21.31 -6.17 -31.79
N PRO A 39 -20.00 -6.36 -31.98
CA PRO A 39 -19.13 -7.01 -30.99
C PRO A 39 -19.16 -6.33 -29.61
N GLY A 40 -19.43 -5.01 -29.55
CA GLY A 40 -19.64 -4.29 -28.29
C GLY A 40 -21.02 -4.51 -27.63
N ALA A 41 -22.08 -4.80 -28.40
CA ALA A 41 -23.42 -5.07 -27.85
C ALA A 41 -23.46 -6.37 -27.05
N ALA A 42 -22.65 -7.36 -27.43
CA ALA A 42 -22.56 -8.66 -26.73
C ALA A 42 -21.99 -8.55 -25.29
N LEU A 43 -21.19 -7.52 -25.00
CA LEU A 43 -20.65 -7.23 -23.66
C LEU A 43 -21.54 -6.26 -22.88
N LEU A 44 -22.17 -5.31 -23.56
CA LEU A 44 -23.04 -4.31 -22.93
C LEU A 44 -24.38 -4.88 -22.46
N LEU A 45 -24.92 -5.91 -23.14
CA LEU A 45 -26.19 -6.54 -22.76
C LEU A 45 -26.13 -7.26 -21.39
N PRO A 46 -25.14 -8.12 -21.10
CA PRO A 46 -24.96 -8.71 -19.76
C PRO A 46 -24.78 -7.67 -18.65
N ALA A 47 -23.98 -6.63 -18.91
CA ALA A 47 -23.73 -5.57 -17.94
C ALA A 47 -24.98 -4.72 -17.66
N ARG A 48 -25.78 -4.45 -18.69
CA ARG A 48 -27.07 -3.75 -18.55
C ARG A 48 -28.08 -4.59 -17.76
N LEU A 49 -28.12 -5.90 -17.99
CA LEU A 49 -28.97 -6.82 -17.22
C LEU A 49 -28.56 -6.81 -15.74
N ALA A 50 -27.27 -7.02 -15.47
CA ALA A 50 -26.71 -7.00 -14.12
C ALA A 50 -27.01 -5.69 -13.38
N TRP A 51 -26.82 -4.55 -14.04
CA TRP A 51 -27.14 -3.25 -13.46
C TRP A 51 -28.61 -3.09 -13.10
N ARG A 52 -29.52 -3.57 -13.97
CA ARG A 52 -30.96 -3.50 -13.73
C ARG A 52 -31.39 -4.38 -12.56
N GLN A 53 -30.86 -5.60 -12.47
CA GLN A 53 -31.12 -6.52 -11.36
C GLN A 53 -30.66 -5.91 -10.03
N LEU A 54 -29.40 -5.48 -9.96
CA LEU A 54 -28.84 -4.84 -8.76
C LEU A 54 -29.64 -3.60 -8.33
N ARG A 55 -30.10 -2.78 -9.28
CA ARG A 55 -30.86 -1.56 -8.98
C ARG A 55 -32.30 -1.84 -8.54
N ALA A 56 -32.89 -2.95 -8.94
CA ALA A 56 -34.24 -3.35 -8.53
C ALA A 56 -34.28 -3.57 -7.00
N GLU A 57 -33.26 -4.21 -6.46
CA GLU A 57 -33.15 -4.52 -5.02
C GLU A 57 -32.21 -3.56 -4.27
N ARG A 58 -32.64 -2.29 -4.12
CA ARG A 58 -31.79 -1.20 -3.55
C ARG A 58 -31.20 -1.50 -2.18
N ALA A 59 -31.96 -2.12 -1.27
CA ALA A 59 -31.49 -2.43 0.08
C ALA A 59 -30.33 -3.45 0.05
N ARG A 60 -30.44 -4.44 -0.83
CA ARG A 60 -29.44 -5.48 -1.02
C ARG A 60 -28.19 -4.94 -1.70
N LEU A 61 -28.36 -4.08 -2.71
CA LEU A 61 -27.26 -3.36 -3.33
C LEU A 61 -26.50 -2.50 -2.33
N PHE A 62 -27.20 -1.75 -1.47
CA PHE A 62 -26.56 -0.94 -0.43
C PHE A 62 -25.76 -1.80 0.56
N SER A 63 -26.34 -2.91 1.01
CA SER A 63 -25.64 -3.86 1.88
C SER A 63 -24.40 -4.47 1.21
N ALA A 64 -24.45 -4.78 -0.08
CA ALA A 64 -23.31 -5.29 -0.83
C ALA A 64 -22.21 -4.26 -0.97
N ILE A 65 -22.57 -3.03 -1.32
CA ILE A 65 -21.64 -1.90 -1.39
C ILE A 65 -20.98 -1.68 -0.02
N ALA A 66 -21.75 -1.71 1.07
CA ALA A 66 -21.22 -1.58 2.43
C ALA A 66 -20.26 -2.72 2.80
N GLY A 67 -20.58 -3.96 2.45
CA GLY A 67 -19.68 -5.11 2.66
C GLY A 67 -18.37 -5.01 1.88
N VAL A 68 -18.44 -4.62 0.60
CA VAL A 68 -17.26 -4.38 -0.24
C VAL A 68 -16.44 -3.19 0.29
N MET A 69 -17.11 -2.09 0.67
CA MET A 69 -16.48 -0.92 1.26
C MET A 69 -15.75 -1.28 2.56
N PHE A 70 -16.36 -2.08 3.44
CA PHE A 70 -15.74 -2.54 4.67
C PHE A 70 -14.48 -3.37 4.40
N ALA A 71 -14.55 -4.35 3.50
CA ALA A 71 -13.40 -5.15 3.10
C ALA A 71 -12.30 -4.27 2.48
N CYS A 72 -12.68 -3.31 1.64
CA CYS A 72 -11.77 -2.35 1.02
C CYS A 72 -11.01 -1.52 2.08
N VAL A 73 -11.73 -0.94 3.04
CA VAL A 73 -11.13 -0.18 4.15
C VAL A 73 -10.20 -1.05 4.98
N LEU A 74 -10.63 -2.26 5.34
CA LEU A 74 -9.79 -3.18 6.11
C LEU A 74 -8.48 -3.48 5.36
N VAL A 75 -8.56 -3.89 4.10
CA VAL A 75 -7.36 -4.23 3.32
C VAL A 75 -6.46 -3.01 3.14
N PHE A 76 -7.01 -1.83 2.87
CA PHE A 76 -6.22 -0.59 2.81
C PHE A 76 -5.51 -0.35 4.14
N MET A 77 -6.23 -0.27 5.26
CA MET A 77 -5.64 0.01 6.57
C MET A 77 -4.55 -1.00 6.93
N GLN A 78 -4.76 -2.29 6.67
CA GLN A 78 -3.78 -3.34 6.95
C GLN A 78 -2.50 -3.17 6.11
N LEU A 79 -2.63 -2.95 4.79
CA LEU A 79 -1.48 -2.72 3.91
C LEU A 79 -0.77 -1.38 4.21
N GLY A 80 -1.55 -0.33 4.52
CA GLY A 80 -1.01 0.99 4.85
C GLY A 80 -0.23 0.99 6.15
N PHE A 81 -0.75 0.34 7.20
CA PHE A 81 0.02 0.17 8.44
C PHE A 81 1.27 -0.66 8.21
N ARG A 82 1.18 -1.76 7.46
CA ARG A 82 2.34 -2.57 7.11
C ARG A 82 3.43 -1.74 6.40
N SER A 83 3.09 -0.97 5.36
CA SER A 83 4.06 -0.13 4.66
C SER A 83 4.63 0.96 5.57
N ALA A 84 3.77 1.65 6.31
CA ALA A 84 4.20 2.74 7.19
C ALA A 84 5.14 2.25 8.30
N LEU A 85 4.96 1.02 8.79
CA LEU A 85 5.88 0.40 9.75
C LEU A 85 7.26 0.13 9.13
N PHE A 86 7.32 -0.40 7.91
CA PHE A 86 8.60 -0.65 7.23
C PHE A 86 9.31 0.65 6.82
N ASP A 87 8.57 1.62 6.30
CA ASP A 87 9.11 2.92 5.91
C ASP A 87 9.61 3.68 7.15
N SER A 88 8.87 3.63 8.27
CA SER A 88 9.28 4.22 9.53
C SER A 88 10.49 3.51 10.14
N ALA A 89 10.56 2.17 10.08
CA ALA A 89 11.69 1.41 10.59
C ALA A 89 13.01 1.71 9.85
N THR A 90 12.92 2.07 8.56
CA THR A 90 14.08 2.39 7.71
C THR A 90 14.34 3.90 7.58
N ALA A 91 13.55 4.75 8.23
CA ALA A 91 13.58 6.21 8.06
C ALA A 91 14.95 6.83 8.38
N LEU A 92 15.58 6.41 9.48
CA LEU A 92 16.89 6.90 9.90
C LEU A 92 17.97 6.61 8.84
N LEU A 93 18.06 5.36 8.38
CA LEU A 93 19.06 4.94 7.39
C LEU A 93 18.79 5.59 6.02
N SER A 94 17.51 5.78 5.68
CA SER A 94 17.10 6.46 4.45
C SER A 94 17.47 7.94 4.46
N ALA A 95 17.46 8.57 5.65
CA ALA A 95 17.86 9.97 5.82
C ALA A 95 19.39 10.17 5.80
N MET A 96 20.19 9.14 6.10
CA MET A 96 21.66 9.22 6.11
C MET A 96 22.24 9.30 4.70
N ARG A 97 22.81 10.45 4.33
CA ARG A 97 23.40 10.65 2.99
C ARG A 97 24.90 10.33 2.97
N ALA A 98 25.24 9.10 2.58
CA ALA A 98 26.60 8.67 2.26
C ALA A 98 26.60 7.66 1.09
N ASP A 99 27.77 7.41 0.49
CA ASP A 99 27.86 6.51 -0.68
C ASP A 99 27.85 5.03 -0.27
N ILE A 100 28.63 4.70 0.76
CA ILE A 100 28.86 3.33 1.23
C ILE A 100 28.86 3.34 2.76
N PHE A 101 28.37 2.27 3.36
CA PHE A 101 28.39 2.01 4.77
C PHE A 101 29.13 0.70 5.06
N LEU A 102 29.93 0.70 6.12
CA LEU A 102 30.46 -0.50 6.75
C LEU A 102 29.66 -0.80 8.01
N MET A 103 29.25 -2.05 8.17
CA MET A 103 28.56 -2.53 9.36
C MET A 103 29.07 -3.91 9.76
N HIS A 104 28.93 -4.29 11.02
CA HIS A 104 29.28 -5.65 11.44
C HIS A 104 28.26 -6.66 10.85
N PRO A 105 28.67 -7.83 10.33
CA PRO A 105 27.75 -8.80 9.71
C PRO A 105 26.76 -9.42 10.70
N LEU A 106 27.08 -9.45 11.99
CA LEU A 106 26.12 -9.88 13.05
C LEU A 106 25.09 -8.81 13.40
N THR A 107 25.18 -7.60 12.85
CA THR A 107 24.16 -6.57 13.03
C THR A 107 22.92 -6.94 12.22
N THR A 108 21.93 -7.51 12.91
CA THR A 108 20.64 -7.85 12.31
C THR A 108 19.75 -6.63 12.13
N VAL A 109 19.92 -5.59 12.96
CA VAL A 109 19.04 -4.42 12.99
C VAL A 109 19.76 -3.19 13.54
N SER A 110 19.43 -2.02 13.00
CA SER A 110 20.18 -0.77 13.23
C SER A 110 20.03 -0.19 14.63
N PHE A 111 19.02 -0.59 15.41
CA PHE A 111 18.85 -0.15 16.80
C PHE A 111 19.68 -0.96 17.81
N LYS A 112 20.20 -2.13 17.39
CA LYS A 112 21.08 -2.97 18.20
C LYS A 112 22.30 -3.36 17.36
N PRO A 113 23.12 -2.38 16.96
CA PRO A 113 24.30 -2.63 16.15
C PRO A 113 25.32 -3.43 16.95
N GLU A 114 25.88 -4.47 16.32
CA GLU A 114 27.12 -5.08 16.77
C GLU A 114 28.28 -4.15 16.38
N MET A 115 29.26 -4.05 17.27
CA MET A 115 30.23 -2.97 17.23
C MET A 115 31.41 -3.31 16.33
N LEU A 116 31.87 -2.35 15.56
CA LEU A 116 33.06 -2.44 14.72
C LEU A 116 34.27 -1.78 15.38
N PRO A 117 35.49 -2.29 15.17
CA PRO A 117 36.70 -1.55 15.51
C PRO A 117 36.80 -0.27 14.67
N ARG A 118 37.10 0.88 15.31
CA ARG A 118 37.30 2.18 14.63
C ARG A 118 38.33 2.11 13.50
N VAL A 119 39.33 1.23 13.63
CA VAL A 119 40.37 0.97 12.62
C VAL A 119 39.79 0.61 11.25
N ARG A 120 38.57 0.04 11.16
CA ARG A 120 37.91 -0.25 9.88
C ARG A 120 37.69 1.00 9.02
N ALA A 121 37.45 2.16 9.64
CA ALA A 121 37.36 3.43 8.91
C ALA A 121 38.70 3.81 8.26
N SER A 122 39.81 3.68 9.00
CA SER A 122 41.15 3.92 8.46
C SER A 122 41.55 2.92 7.37
N GLN A 123 41.11 1.66 7.48
CA GLN A 123 41.36 0.66 6.44
C GLN A 123 40.61 0.98 5.13
N ALA A 124 39.41 1.56 5.21
CA ALA A 124 38.65 1.94 4.02
C ALA A 124 39.37 3.02 3.22
N MET A 125 40.08 3.93 3.91
CA MET A 125 40.91 4.98 3.31
C MET A 125 42.14 4.43 2.56
N ALA A 126 42.45 3.14 2.64
CA ALA A 126 43.54 2.53 1.86
C ALA A 126 43.23 2.51 0.36
N LEU A 127 41.95 2.60 -0.02
CA LEU A 127 41.54 2.69 -1.42
C LEU A 127 41.58 4.14 -1.92
N PRO A 128 42.22 4.42 -3.08
CA PRO A 128 42.28 5.77 -3.64
C PRO A 128 40.90 6.30 -4.05
N GLU A 129 39.91 5.43 -4.27
CA GLU A 129 38.54 5.81 -4.56
C GLU A 129 37.80 6.38 -3.34
N VAL A 130 38.31 6.15 -2.12
CA VAL A 130 37.68 6.60 -0.87
C VAL A 130 38.23 7.97 -0.49
N ARG A 131 37.38 9.00 -0.56
CA ARG A 131 37.75 10.36 -0.17
C ARG A 131 37.84 10.52 1.33
N ALA A 132 36.87 9.97 2.05
CA ALA A 132 36.79 10.06 3.51
C ALA A 132 35.90 8.94 4.08
N ALA A 133 36.27 8.43 5.25
CA ALA A 133 35.56 7.38 5.98
C ALA A 133 35.43 7.78 7.45
N VAL A 134 34.19 7.81 7.96
CA VAL A 134 33.85 8.43 9.24
C VAL A 134 33.05 7.46 10.11
N PRO A 135 33.49 7.23 11.36
CA PRO A 135 32.71 6.53 12.37
C PRO A 135 31.36 7.19 12.65
N VAL A 136 30.33 6.37 12.75
CA VAL A 136 28.98 6.77 13.10
C VAL A 136 28.57 5.99 14.34
N TYR A 137 28.03 6.72 15.31
CA TYR A 137 27.61 6.24 16.61
C TYR A 137 26.10 6.39 16.75
N LEU A 138 25.43 5.31 17.11
CA LEU A 138 23.98 5.21 17.24
C LEU A 138 23.65 4.64 18.61
N THR A 139 22.89 5.38 19.41
CA THR A 139 22.38 4.85 20.68
C THR A 139 21.11 5.58 21.10
N GLN A 140 20.35 4.98 22.00
CA GLN A 140 19.20 5.63 22.62
C GLN A 140 19.60 6.24 23.97
N ALA A 141 19.14 7.44 24.23
CA ALA A 141 19.33 8.14 25.50
C ALA A 141 18.02 8.72 26.01
N THR A 142 17.99 9.05 27.30
CA THR A 142 16.82 9.70 27.90
C THR A 142 16.82 11.19 27.59
N TRP A 143 15.84 11.66 26.84
CA TRP A 143 15.50 13.08 26.72
C TRP A 143 14.59 13.51 27.85
N ARG A 144 14.84 14.69 28.42
CA ARG A 144 13.94 15.35 29.35
C ARG A 144 13.27 16.52 28.66
N ASN A 145 11.94 16.47 28.54
CA ASN A 145 11.15 17.54 27.95
C ASN A 145 11.38 18.86 28.73
N PRO A 146 11.72 19.96 28.04
CA PRO A 146 12.07 21.23 28.67
C PRO A 146 10.89 21.95 29.34
N GLU A 147 9.63 21.62 29.01
CA GLU A 147 8.45 22.26 29.59
C GLU A 147 7.88 21.49 30.79
N ASP A 148 7.62 20.19 30.63
CA ASP A 148 6.93 19.37 31.64
C ASP A 148 7.87 18.42 32.41
N GLY A 149 9.14 18.32 32.00
CA GLY A 149 10.13 17.44 32.63
C GLY A 149 9.94 15.94 32.40
N THR A 150 8.99 15.54 31.54
CA THR A 150 8.77 14.13 31.18
C THR A 150 9.98 13.53 30.48
N ARG A 151 10.17 12.22 30.65
CA ARG A 151 11.34 11.50 30.14
C ARG A 151 10.94 10.58 28.98
N ARG A 152 11.65 10.67 27.86
CA ARG A 152 11.43 9.85 26.66
C ARG A 152 12.75 9.34 26.11
N ALA A 153 12.75 8.20 25.43
CA ALA A 153 13.93 7.75 24.71
C ALA A 153 14.07 8.53 23.40
N VAL A 154 15.26 9.06 23.13
CA VAL A 154 15.61 9.77 21.90
C VAL A 154 16.80 9.08 21.25
N GLN A 155 16.81 9.00 19.92
CA GLN A 155 17.94 8.45 19.18
C GLN A 155 19.05 9.50 19.11
N LEU A 156 20.24 9.16 19.61
CA LEU A 156 21.45 9.94 19.45
C LEU A 156 22.24 9.44 18.26
N ILE A 157 22.64 10.37 17.41
CA ILE A 157 23.43 10.15 16.22
C ILE A 157 24.69 11.01 16.35
N GLY A 158 25.84 10.35 16.55
CA GLY A 158 27.14 10.99 16.67
C GLY A 158 28.03 10.67 15.48
N PHE A 159 28.65 11.67 14.86
CA PHE A 159 29.67 11.48 13.83
C PHE A 159 30.51 12.73 13.67
N ASP A 160 31.58 12.65 12.89
CA ASP A 160 32.38 13.82 12.52
C ASP A 160 31.64 14.68 11.50
N ILE A 161 31.07 15.78 11.96
CA ILE A 161 30.28 16.72 11.14
C ILE A 161 31.20 17.52 10.19
N GLU A 162 32.47 17.72 10.54
CA GLU A 162 33.41 18.51 9.74
C GLU A 162 33.87 17.78 8.48
N SER A 163 33.89 16.45 8.56
CA SER A 163 34.27 15.57 7.45
C SER A 163 33.43 15.78 6.18
N GLY A 164 32.18 16.27 6.35
CA GLY A 164 31.19 16.36 5.29
C GLY A 164 30.87 15.01 4.64
N VAL A 165 31.17 13.87 5.27
CA VAL A 165 30.93 12.52 4.69
C VAL A 165 29.47 12.11 4.75
N MET A 166 28.82 12.45 5.86
CA MET A 166 27.40 12.20 6.11
C MET A 166 26.66 13.52 6.21
N ASP A 167 25.46 13.55 5.65
CA ASP A 167 24.57 14.71 5.71
C ASP A 167 23.14 14.28 6.03
N PHE A 168 22.40 15.20 6.64
CA PHE A 168 20.95 15.12 6.84
C PHE A 168 20.32 16.40 6.30
N PRO A 169 19.07 16.37 5.79
CA PRO A 169 18.39 17.60 5.42
C PRO A 169 18.36 18.58 6.61
N GLY A 170 18.85 19.80 6.41
CA GLY A 170 18.96 20.83 7.46
C GLY A 170 20.26 20.84 8.26
N LEU A 171 21.15 19.85 8.11
CA LEU A 171 22.39 19.78 8.89
C LEU A 171 23.47 20.75 8.41
N ALA A 172 23.65 20.93 7.11
CA ALA A 172 24.70 21.77 6.53
C ALA A 172 24.86 23.17 7.18
N PRO A 173 23.80 23.97 7.42
CA PRO A 173 23.94 25.27 8.08
C PRO A 173 24.33 25.19 9.56
N LEU A 174 24.18 24.03 10.20
CA LEU A 174 24.46 23.82 11.62
C LEU A 174 25.89 23.31 11.88
N ALA A 175 26.64 22.99 10.83
CA ALA A 175 27.94 22.34 10.95
C ALA A 175 28.91 23.08 11.88
N GLU A 176 29.02 24.41 11.75
CA GLU A 176 29.88 25.23 12.61
C GLU A 176 29.38 25.30 14.05
N ALA A 177 28.06 25.41 14.26
CA ALA A 177 27.48 25.48 15.60
C ALA A 177 27.66 24.17 16.38
N LEU A 178 27.58 23.03 15.69
CA LEU A 178 27.70 21.69 16.27
C LEU A 178 29.14 21.31 16.66
N LYS A 179 30.14 22.12 16.28
CA LYS A 179 31.53 22.01 16.77
C LYS A 179 31.65 22.44 18.23
N ARG A 180 30.75 23.32 18.70
CA ARG A 180 30.80 23.82 20.07
C ARG A 180 30.56 22.66 21.03
N GLN A 181 31.22 22.71 22.18
CA GLN A 181 30.98 21.73 23.23
C GLN A 181 29.51 21.77 23.66
N ASP A 182 28.97 20.60 23.94
CA ASP A 182 27.64 20.42 24.50
C ASP A 182 26.52 20.97 23.60
N SER A 183 26.74 20.99 22.29
CA SER A 183 25.76 21.40 21.29
C SER A 183 25.16 20.20 20.54
N MET A 184 23.91 20.35 20.12
CA MET A 184 23.17 19.33 19.39
C MET A 184 22.10 19.93 18.48
N ALA A 185 21.74 19.20 17.42
CA ALA A 185 20.62 19.52 16.55
C ALA A 185 19.47 18.54 16.82
N PHE A 186 18.26 19.07 16.92
CA PHE A 186 17.05 18.29 17.19
C PHE A 186 16.29 18.00 15.89
N ASP A 187 15.65 16.85 15.78
CA ASP A 187 14.85 16.53 14.60
C ASP A 187 13.50 17.25 14.63
N LEU A 188 13.28 18.12 13.64
CA LEU A 188 12.06 18.91 13.42
C LEU A 188 10.80 18.03 13.39
N ARG A 189 10.92 16.82 12.86
CA ARG A 189 9.79 15.90 12.68
C ARG A 189 9.58 14.98 13.88
N SER A 190 10.39 15.12 14.95
CA SER A 190 10.18 14.38 16.20
C SER A 190 8.78 14.62 16.76
N ARG A 191 8.25 13.64 17.49
CA ARG A 191 6.91 13.75 18.04
C ARG A 191 6.78 14.88 19.09
N PRO A 192 5.58 15.47 19.30
CA PRO A 192 5.39 16.58 20.23
C PRO A 192 5.67 16.25 21.70
N GLU A 193 5.72 14.98 22.09
CA GLU A 193 6.00 14.53 23.46
C GLU A 193 7.43 14.88 23.94
N PHE A 194 8.34 15.23 23.03
CA PHE A 194 9.66 15.76 23.37
C PHE A 194 9.63 17.24 23.80
N GLY A 195 8.47 17.88 23.69
CA GLY A 195 8.25 19.31 23.92
C GLY A 195 8.26 20.10 22.62
N PRO A 196 7.78 21.34 22.63
CA PRO A 196 7.70 22.20 21.44
C PRO A 196 9.08 22.78 21.08
N VAL A 197 10.09 21.93 20.91
CA VAL A 197 11.49 22.32 20.63
C VAL A 197 11.63 23.27 19.44
N PRO A 198 10.97 23.05 18.28
CA PRO A 198 11.07 23.98 17.15
C PRO A 198 10.55 25.39 17.49
N ARG A 199 9.47 25.46 18.28
CA ARG A 199 8.88 26.72 18.73
C ARG A 199 9.77 27.42 19.74
N LEU A 200 10.30 26.68 20.72
CA LEU A 200 11.21 27.23 21.73
C LEU A 200 12.49 27.77 21.10
N LEU A 201 13.05 27.06 20.11
CA LEU A 201 14.23 27.51 19.38
C LEU A 201 13.94 28.80 18.58
N ALA A 202 12.77 28.90 17.95
CA ALA A 202 12.36 30.09 17.21
C ALA A 202 12.10 31.30 18.12
N GLU A 203 11.53 31.10 19.31
CA GLU A 203 11.20 32.18 20.26
C GLU A 203 12.40 32.64 21.09
N ARG A 204 13.26 31.71 21.53
CA ARG A 204 14.34 31.97 22.50
C ARG A 204 15.74 31.92 21.91
N GLY A 205 15.88 31.42 20.67
CA GLY A 205 17.18 31.01 20.15
C GLY A 205 17.68 29.72 20.82
N PRO A 206 18.99 29.43 20.72
CA PRO A 206 19.58 28.24 21.33
C PRO A 206 19.29 28.15 22.83
N PHE A 207 18.89 26.97 23.29
CA PHE A 207 18.50 26.76 24.68
C PHE A 207 18.99 25.41 25.22
N GLU A 208 19.16 25.33 26.53
CA GLU A 208 19.65 24.11 27.19
C GLU A 208 18.52 23.12 27.50
N VAL A 209 18.83 21.84 27.31
CA VAL A 209 17.97 20.69 27.59
C VAL A 209 18.81 19.56 28.16
N GLN A 210 18.19 18.74 29.00
CA GLN A 210 18.87 17.58 29.58
C GLN A 210 18.72 16.36 28.67
N VAL A 211 19.85 15.81 28.23
CA VAL A 211 19.95 14.56 27.46
C VAL A 211 20.85 13.58 28.21
N ALA A 212 20.36 12.36 28.41
CA ALA A 212 20.88 11.41 29.38
C ALA A 212 21.03 12.08 30.76
N ASN A 213 22.27 12.22 31.23
CA ASN A 213 22.61 12.90 32.49
C ASN A 213 23.46 14.16 32.25
N ARG A 214 23.28 14.82 31.09
CA ARG A 214 24.07 15.99 30.68
C ARG A 214 23.18 17.11 30.15
N MET A 215 23.53 18.34 30.48
CA MET A 215 22.94 19.54 29.86
C MET A 215 23.58 19.74 28.48
N MET A 216 22.74 19.88 27.47
CA MET A 216 23.10 20.05 26.07
C MET A 216 22.30 21.23 25.51
N GLU A 217 22.87 21.99 24.61
CA GLU A 217 22.25 23.13 23.97
C GLU A 217 21.71 22.73 22.59
N VAL A 218 20.43 22.99 22.35
CA VAL A 218 19.81 22.81 21.04
C VAL A 218 20.15 24.02 20.18
N VAL A 219 20.99 23.83 19.16
CA VAL A 219 21.47 24.92 18.31
C VAL A 219 20.72 25.03 16.98
N GLY A 220 19.94 24.01 16.62
CA GLY A 220 19.31 23.94 15.31
C GLY A 220 18.40 22.73 15.12
N LEU A 221 17.82 22.65 13.93
CA LEU A 221 16.88 21.60 13.53
C LEU A 221 17.37 20.83 12.30
N VAL A 222 17.17 19.53 12.31
CA VAL A 222 17.39 18.61 11.16
C VAL A 222 16.08 17.90 10.80
N GLU A 223 15.97 17.32 9.62
CA GLU A 223 14.79 16.55 9.23
C GLU A 223 15.13 15.08 9.02
N ILE A 224 14.69 14.23 9.94
CA ILE A 224 14.86 12.77 9.87
C ILE A 224 13.48 12.10 9.92
N GLY A 225 12.69 12.42 10.95
CA GLY A 225 11.39 11.82 11.19
C GLY A 225 11.43 10.68 12.21
N PRO A 226 10.29 10.41 12.87
CA PRO A 226 10.20 9.35 13.85
C PRO A 226 10.29 8.00 13.14
N SER A 227 10.97 7.08 13.80
CA SER A 227 11.01 5.68 13.41
C SER A 227 10.15 4.83 14.34
N PHE A 228 9.83 3.61 13.93
CA PHE A 228 9.09 2.66 14.77
C PHE A 228 9.74 2.42 16.13
N ARG A 229 11.06 2.64 16.26
CA ARG A 229 11.85 2.39 17.47
C ARG A 229 12.26 3.67 18.20
N ALA A 230 12.30 4.81 17.51
CA ALA A 230 12.72 6.09 18.06
C ALA A 230 11.76 7.21 17.65
N ASP A 231 11.06 7.76 18.64
CA ASP A 231 10.04 8.81 18.45
C ASP A 231 10.65 10.21 18.23
N GLY A 232 11.97 10.35 18.36
CA GLY A 232 12.71 11.56 18.08
C GLY A 232 14.19 11.26 17.85
N ASN A 233 14.85 12.16 17.12
CA ASN A 233 16.26 12.02 16.77
C ASN A 233 17.04 13.29 17.13
N VAL A 234 18.30 13.10 17.49
CA VAL A 234 19.24 14.16 17.82
C VAL A 234 20.57 13.87 17.14
N VAL A 235 21.08 14.87 16.44
CA VAL A 235 22.38 14.82 15.76
C VAL A 235 23.38 15.67 16.54
N MET A 236 24.57 15.14 16.77
CA MET A 236 25.66 15.85 17.45
C MET A 236 27.02 15.44 16.91
N SER A 237 28.05 16.24 17.21
CA SER A 237 29.42 15.88 16.87
C SER A 237 29.86 14.63 17.63
N GLU A 238 30.83 13.90 17.07
CA GLU A 238 31.46 12.76 17.71
C GLU A 238 31.98 13.11 19.12
N LEU A 239 32.54 14.31 19.29
CA LEU A 239 33.03 14.81 20.57
C LEU A 239 31.89 14.92 21.59
N ASN A 240 30.76 15.50 21.20
CA ASN A 240 29.60 15.66 22.07
C ASN A 240 28.94 14.31 22.39
N PHE A 241 28.87 13.39 21.42
CA PHE A 241 28.37 12.04 21.64
C PHE A 241 29.13 11.31 22.76
N ARG A 242 30.47 11.34 22.72
CA ARG A 242 31.32 10.71 23.74
C ARG A 242 31.17 11.35 25.13
N ARG A 243 30.83 12.64 25.20
CA ARG A 243 30.57 13.33 26.47
C ARG A 243 29.23 12.93 27.09
N VAL A 244 28.23 12.66 26.25
CA VAL A 244 26.90 12.21 26.67
C VAL A 244 26.91 10.72 27.05
N VAL A 245 27.63 9.89 26.29
CA VAL A 245 27.64 8.43 26.41
C VAL A 245 29.05 7.94 26.78
N LYS A 246 29.40 8.08 28.05
CA LYS A 246 30.77 7.84 28.56
C LYS A 246 31.14 6.36 28.60
N GLU A 247 30.15 5.49 28.66
CA GLU A 247 30.30 4.04 28.74
C GLU A 247 30.79 3.46 27.41
N ARG A 248 30.65 4.21 26.31
CA ARG A 248 31.05 3.79 24.97
C ARG A 248 32.56 3.95 24.78
N LEU A 249 33.25 2.85 24.49
CA LEU A 249 34.67 2.90 24.13
C LEU A 249 34.88 3.62 22.79
N PRO A 250 35.81 4.59 22.70
CA PRO A 250 36.12 5.30 21.44
C PRO A 250 36.57 4.40 20.29
N SER A 251 37.11 3.22 20.61
CA SER A 251 37.57 2.21 19.66
C SER A 251 36.44 1.41 19.02
N GLN A 252 35.21 1.53 19.51
CA GLN A 252 34.05 0.79 19.04
C GLN A 252 33.05 1.73 18.36
N VAL A 253 32.64 1.40 17.15
CA VAL A 253 31.75 2.22 16.31
C VAL A 253 30.56 1.36 15.86
N ASP A 254 29.42 1.97 15.55
CA ASP A 254 28.22 1.22 15.17
C ASP A 254 28.15 1.02 13.65
N LEU A 255 28.49 2.07 12.91
CA LEU A 255 28.61 2.08 11.46
C LEU A 255 29.84 2.90 11.07
N VAL A 256 30.31 2.72 9.83
CA VAL A 256 31.25 3.64 9.20
C VAL A 256 30.62 4.15 7.91
N ALA A 257 30.43 5.46 7.79
CA ALA A 257 30.00 6.08 6.55
C ALA A 257 31.22 6.42 5.69
N ILE A 258 31.09 6.20 4.39
CA ILE A 258 32.15 6.42 3.40
C ILE A 258 31.62 7.33 2.31
N ARG A 259 32.44 8.31 1.93
CA ARG A 259 32.23 9.15 0.77
C ARG A 259 33.32 8.87 -0.27
N LEU A 260 32.89 8.65 -1.51
CA LEU A 260 33.80 8.36 -2.61
C LEU A 260 34.38 9.64 -3.20
N ALA A 261 35.52 9.50 -3.89
CA ALA A 261 36.09 10.56 -4.70
C ALA A 261 35.15 10.90 -5.88
N PRO A 262 35.08 12.18 -6.29
CA PRO A 262 34.26 12.57 -7.44
C PRO A 262 34.61 11.76 -8.69
N GLY A 263 33.61 11.15 -9.33
CA GLY A 263 33.78 10.33 -10.54
C GLY A 263 34.18 8.87 -10.30
N ALA A 264 34.32 8.43 -9.04
CA ALA A 264 34.53 7.02 -8.74
C ALA A 264 33.26 6.19 -9.00
N ASP A 265 33.43 4.99 -9.56
CA ASP A 265 32.34 4.02 -9.71
C ASP A 265 32.05 3.37 -8.35
N ARG A 266 30.81 3.57 -7.88
CA ARG A 266 30.33 3.06 -6.59
C ARG A 266 30.37 1.54 -6.53
N GLU A 267 29.94 0.84 -7.56
CA GLU A 267 29.87 -0.63 -7.53
C GLU A 267 31.27 -1.24 -7.57
N ALA A 268 32.18 -0.68 -8.38
CA ALA A 268 33.58 -1.09 -8.39
C ALA A 268 34.28 -0.82 -7.04
N ALA A 269 33.98 0.31 -6.38
CA ALA A 269 34.51 0.63 -5.06
C ALA A 269 34.00 -0.34 -3.99
N VAL A 270 32.70 -0.68 -4.01
CA VAL A 270 32.12 -1.70 -3.12
C VAL A 270 32.79 -3.06 -3.31
N ALA A 271 33.00 -3.49 -4.56
CA ALA A 271 33.67 -4.76 -4.85
C ALA A 271 35.10 -4.80 -4.32
N ARG A 272 35.87 -3.71 -4.49
CA ARG A 272 37.23 -3.60 -3.93
C ARG A 272 37.24 -3.56 -2.42
N LEU A 273 36.34 -2.79 -1.81
CA LEU A 273 36.19 -2.74 -0.34
C LEU A 273 35.92 -4.14 0.22
N ARG A 274 35.04 -4.93 -0.41
CA ARG A 274 34.76 -6.31 0.00
C ARG A 274 35.97 -7.24 -0.08
N GLN A 275 36.94 -6.96 -0.96
CA GLN A 275 38.17 -7.75 -1.08
C GLN A 275 39.21 -7.40 -0.01
N ILE A 276 39.30 -6.12 0.39
CA ILE A 276 40.30 -5.66 1.36
C ILE A 276 39.81 -5.74 2.81
N MET A 277 38.49 -5.71 3.01
CA MET A 277 37.90 -5.72 4.35
C MET A 277 37.92 -7.12 4.95
N PRO A 278 38.22 -7.26 6.25
CA PRO A 278 38.16 -8.57 6.89
C PRO A 278 36.70 -9.05 7.07
N PRO A 279 36.50 -10.33 7.42
CA PRO A 279 35.17 -10.95 7.43
C PRO A 279 34.24 -10.40 8.53
N ASP A 280 34.73 -9.57 9.45
CA ASP A 280 33.94 -8.87 10.46
C ASP A 280 33.28 -7.58 9.93
N VAL A 281 33.38 -7.31 8.62
CA VAL A 281 32.80 -6.14 7.98
C VAL A 281 31.92 -6.54 6.80
N MET A 282 30.70 -6.02 6.82
CA MET A 282 29.75 -6.04 5.71
C MET A 282 29.74 -4.66 5.03
N VAL A 283 29.98 -4.66 3.72
CA VAL A 283 30.04 -3.45 2.89
C VAL A 283 28.73 -3.31 2.12
N LEU A 284 27.98 -2.25 2.40
CA LEU A 284 26.67 -1.98 1.81
C LEU A 284 26.62 -0.58 1.19
N THR A 285 25.96 -0.44 0.05
CA THR A 285 25.49 0.87 -0.40
C THR A 285 24.31 1.34 0.44
N GLN A 286 23.96 2.63 0.41
CA GLN A 286 22.79 3.14 1.13
C GLN A 286 21.49 2.34 0.81
N PRO A 287 21.16 2.04 -0.47
CA PRO A 287 19.98 1.23 -0.77
C PRO A 287 20.09 -0.21 -0.23
N GLN A 288 21.28 -0.80 -0.24
CA GLN A 288 21.51 -2.14 0.33
C GLN A 288 21.35 -2.14 1.85
N LEU A 289 21.79 -1.09 2.54
CA LEU A 289 21.62 -0.92 3.98
C LEU A 289 20.13 -0.80 4.36
N VAL A 290 19.37 0.01 3.62
CA VAL A 290 17.91 0.14 3.79
C VAL A 290 17.21 -1.19 3.51
N ALA A 291 17.62 -1.91 2.44
CA ALA A 291 17.06 -3.21 2.12
C ALA A 291 17.36 -4.27 3.19
N HIS A 292 18.58 -4.29 3.75
CA HIS A 292 18.97 -5.19 4.83
C HIS A 292 18.13 -4.98 6.09
N GLU A 293 17.95 -3.71 6.48
CA GLU A 293 17.07 -3.36 7.59
C GLU A 293 15.62 -3.78 7.29
N ARG A 294 15.12 -3.49 6.08
CA ARG A 294 13.76 -3.87 5.67
C ARG A 294 13.54 -5.39 5.68
N SER A 295 14.49 -6.18 5.18
CA SER A 295 14.38 -7.64 5.18
C SER A 295 14.31 -8.21 6.60
N TYR A 296 15.06 -7.63 7.55
CA TYR A 296 14.95 -8.03 8.95
C TYR A 296 13.52 -7.79 9.47
N TRP A 297 12.94 -6.62 9.22
CA TRP A 297 11.57 -6.33 9.66
C TRP A 297 10.53 -7.19 8.94
N GLU A 298 10.74 -7.53 7.67
CA GLU A 298 9.83 -8.38 6.90
C GLU A 298 9.86 -9.86 7.32
N GLU A 299 11.05 -10.41 7.63
CA GLU A 299 11.25 -11.83 7.88
C GLU A 299 11.33 -12.21 9.36
N ALA A 300 12.02 -11.39 10.18
CA ALA A 300 12.26 -11.71 11.57
C ALA A 300 11.10 -11.30 12.50
N THR A 301 10.20 -10.41 12.03
CA THR A 301 9.06 -9.96 12.83
C THR A 301 7.73 -10.49 12.27
N PRO A 302 6.75 -10.79 13.13
CA PRO A 302 5.43 -11.24 12.69
C PRO A 302 4.59 -10.12 12.06
N ILE A 303 5.14 -8.90 11.91
CA ILE A 303 4.45 -7.74 11.33
C ILE A 303 3.87 -8.10 9.96
N GLY A 304 4.72 -8.60 9.05
CA GLY A 304 4.29 -8.96 7.69
C GLY A 304 3.15 -9.98 7.69
N PHE A 305 3.22 -10.99 8.55
CA PHE A 305 2.23 -12.04 8.70
C PHE A 305 0.91 -11.52 9.31
N ILE A 306 0.96 -10.76 10.40
CA ILE A 306 -0.24 -10.26 11.11
C ILE A 306 -1.07 -9.37 10.19
N PHE A 307 -0.44 -8.40 9.51
CA PHE A 307 -1.15 -7.51 8.60
C PHE A 307 -1.69 -8.23 7.36
N MET A 308 -0.93 -9.18 6.80
CA MET A 308 -1.38 -9.99 5.67
C MET A 308 -2.57 -10.88 6.06
N PHE A 309 -2.48 -11.55 7.21
CA PHE A 309 -3.57 -12.35 7.75
C PHE A 309 -4.82 -11.51 7.99
N GLY A 310 -4.67 -10.31 8.57
CA GLY A 310 -5.75 -9.34 8.76
C GLY A 310 -6.42 -8.94 7.45
N SER A 311 -5.64 -8.65 6.41
CA SER A 311 -6.15 -8.36 5.05
C SER A 311 -6.94 -9.54 4.46
N ILE A 312 -6.40 -10.76 4.57
CA ILE A 312 -7.05 -11.98 4.07
C ILE A 312 -8.36 -12.21 4.82
N MET A 313 -8.37 -12.08 6.15
CA MET A 313 -9.58 -12.23 6.96
C MET A 313 -10.64 -11.18 6.58
N GLY A 314 -10.23 -9.93 6.39
CA GLY A 314 -11.11 -8.86 5.89
C GLY A 314 -11.71 -9.18 4.53
N LEU A 315 -10.89 -9.74 3.62
CA LEU A 315 -11.34 -10.18 2.29
C LEU A 315 -12.31 -11.36 2.38
N ILE A 316 -12.07 -12.34 3.25
CA ILE A 316 -12.97 -13.48 3.46
C ILE A 316 -14.33 -13.00 3.99
N VAL A 317 -14.34 -12.10 4.99
CA VAL A 317 -15.58 -11.53 5.53
C VAL A 317 -16.34 -10.77 4.43
N GLY A 318 -15.65 -9.94 3.65
CA GLY A 318 -16.22 -9.26 2.49
C GLY A 318 -16.79 -10.23 1.46
N MET A 319 -16.06 -11.31 1.16
CA MET A 319 -16.47 -12.35 0.22
C MET A 319 -17.76 -13.03 0.66
N VAL A 320 -17.89 -13.38 1.94
CA VAL A 320 -19.09 -14.02 2.50
C VAL A 320 -20.31 -13.12 2.36
N ILE A 321 -20.18 -11.83 2.68
CA ILE A 321 -21.27 -10.85 2.54
C ILE A 321 -21.71 -10.73 1.08
N VAL A 322 -20.75 -10.54 0.16
CA VAL A 322 -21.05 -10.42 -1.27
C VAL A 322 -21.65 -11.71 -1.82
N TYR A 323 -21.13 -12.88 -1.40
CA TYR A 323 -21.65 -14.18 -1.79
C TYR A 323 -23.11 -14.35 -1.36
N GLN A 324 -23.45 -14.06 -0.10
CA GLN A 324 -24.82 -14.19 0.41
C GLN A 324 -25.79 -13.31 -0.38
N ILE A 325 -25.36 -12.09 -0.70
CA ILE A 325 -26.15 -11.13 -1.46
C ILE A 325 -26.35 -11.59 -2.90
N LEU A 326 -25.27 -11.94 -3.61
CA LEU A 326 -25.33 -12.41 -4.99
C LEU A 326 -26.12 -13.72 -5.09
N PHE A 327 -25.91 -14.66 -4.18
CA PHE A 327 -26.64 -15.92 -4.15
C PHE A 327 -28.14 -15.68 -3.99
N SER A 328 -28.52 -14.85 -3.02
CA SER A 328 -29.92 -14.53 -2.80
C SER A 328 -30.52 -13.78 -4.02
N ASP A 329 -29.74 -12.95 -4.71
CA ASP A 329 -30.21 -12.14 -5.86
C ASP A 329 -30.42 -13.03 -7.10
N ILE A 330 -29.50 -13.95 -7.32
CA ILE A 330 -29.61 -14.97 -8.35
C ILE A 330 -30.79 -15.90 -8.07
N ALA A 331 -31.01 -16.28 -6.81
CA ALA A 331 -32.12 -17.13 -6.41
C ALA A 331 -33.49 -16.45 -6.61
N SER A 332 -33.62 -15.15 -6.35
CA SER A 332 -34.89 -14.42 -6.57
C SER A 332 -35.24 -14.28 -8.05
N HIS A 333 -34.24 -14.23 -8.94
CA HIS A 333 -34.43 -14.09 -10.40
C HIS A 333 -34.25 -15.39 -11.17
N LEU A 334 -34.28 -16.54 -10.48
CA LEU A 334 -34.01 -17.85 -11.07
C LEU A 334 -35.00 -18.24 -12.17
N LYS A 335 -36.27 -17.86 -12.00
CA LYS A 335 -37.31 -18.04 -13.04
C LYS A 335 -36.97 -17.26 -14.31
N GLU A 336 -36.41 -16.06 -14.18
CA GLU A 336 -35.98 -15.25 -15.34
C GLU A 336 -34.78 -15.90 -16.04
N TYR A 337 -33.82 -16.44 -15.27
CA TYR A 337 -32.69 -17.18 -15.81
C TYR A 337 -33.12 -18.46 -16.54
N ALA A 338 -34.12 -19.17 -16.02
CA ALA A 338 -34.70 -20.35 -16.67
C ALA A 338 -35.35 -19.98 -18.02
N THR A 339 -36.10 -18.88 -18.09
CA THR A 339 -36.70 -18.38 -19.34
C THR A 339 -35.63 -17.95 -20.35
N LEU A 340 -34.59 -17.23 -19.91
CA LEU A 340 -33.45 -16.88 -20.79
C LEU A 340 -32.77 -18.14 -21.36
N LYS A 341 -32.58 -19.16 -20.53
CA LYS A 341 -32.00 -20.43 -20.98
C LYS A 341 -32.92 -21.18 -21.96
N ALA A 342 -34.24 -21.15 -21.73
CA ALA A 342 -35.23 -21.71 -22.65
C ALA A 342 -35.27 -20.97 -24.01
N MET A 343 -34.98 -19.66 -24.03
CA MET A 343 -34.83 -18.88 -25.27
C MET A 343 -33.48 -19.10 -25.98
N GLY A 344 -32.60 -19.97 -25.46
CA GLY A 344 -31.33 -20.34 -26.11
C GLY A 344 -30.09 -19.58 -25.64
N TYR A 345 -30.16 -18.79 -24.56
CA TYR A 345 -28.97 -18.13 -24.01
C TYR A 345 -28.01 -19.14 -23.36
N SER A 346 -26.72 -19.01 -23.67
CA SER A 346 -25.69 -19.93 -23.17
C SER A 346 -25.35 -19.71 -21.69
N ASN A 347 -24.87 -20.77 -21.02
CA ASN A 347 -24.33 -20.68 -19.66
C ASN A 347 -23.18 -19.64 -19.53
N LEU A 348 -22.45 -19.39 -20.62
CA LEU A 348 -21.39 -18.38 -20.67
C LEU A 348 -21.95 -16.95 -20.61
N TYR A 349 -23.09 -16.70 -21.27
CA TYR A 349 -23.77 -15.40 -21.18
C TYR A 349 -24.18 -15.10 -19.73
N LEU A 350 -24.75 -16.09 -19.03
CA LEU A 350 -25.10 -15.98 -17.61
C LEU A 350 -23.86 -15.74 -16.73
N GLY A 351 -22.77 -16.46 -16.98
CA GLY A 351 -21.50 -16.23 -16.29
C GLY A 351 -20.95 -14.82 -16.50
N ARG A 352 -21.06 -14.26 -17.71
CA ARG A 352 -20.66 -12.87 -18.01
C ARG A 352 -21.56 -11.84 -17.33
N ALA A 353 -22.86 -12.11 -17.20
CA ALA A 353 -23.78 -11.24 -16.47
C ALA A 353 -23.37 -11.14 -14.99
N VAL A 354 -23.08 -12.27 -14.35
CA VAL A 354 -22.63 -12.30 -12.94
C VAL A 354 -21.26 -11.66 -12.76
N LEU A 355 -20.30 -11.90 -13.67
CA LEU A 355 -19.00 -11.22 -13.62
C LEU A 355 -19.16 -9.70 -13.79
N SER A 356 -20.12 -9.25 -14.60
CA SER A 356 -20.44 -7.84 -14.75
C SER A 356 -21.07 -7.27 -13.46
N ALA A 357 -21.95 -8.01 -12.80
CA ALA A 357 -22.50 -7.65 -11.50
C ALA A 357 -21.40 -7.52 -10.43
N ALA A 358 -20.48 -8.48 -10.38
CA ALA A 358 -19.32 -8.46 -9.49
C ALA A 358 -18.41 -7.25 -9.76
N LEU A 359 -18.16 -6.91 -11.03
CA LEU A 359 -17.40 -5.71 -11.39
C LEU A 359 -18.11 -4.42 -10.94
N ILE A 360 -19.41 -4.31 -11.16
CA ILE A 360 -20.21 -3.16 -10.73
C ILE A 360 -20.13 -3.00 -9.21
N LEU A 361 -20.32 -4.08 -8.45
CA LEU A 361 -20.22 -4.07 -6.99
C LEU A 361 -18.81 -3.72 -6.52
N ALA A 362 -17.78 -4.27 -7.17
CA ALA A 362 -16.39 -3.95 -6.87
C ALA A 362 -16.11 -2.46 -7.06
N VAL A 363 -16.53 -1.87 -8.19
CA VAL A 363 -16.33 -0.42 -8.45
C VAL A 363 -17.13 0.44 -7.48
N LEU A 364 -18.41 0.13 -7.27
CA LEU A 364 -19.28 0.93 -6.41
C LEU A 364 -18.94 0.83 -4.92
N GLY A 365 -18.41 -0.30 -4.46
CA GLY A 365 -17.89 -0.46 -3.10
C GLY A 365 -16.46 0.08 -2.92
N PHE A 366 -15.62 -0.05 -3.95
CA PHE A 366 -14.25 0.43 -3.91
C PHE A 366 -14.17 1.96 -3.82
N LEU A 367 -14.95 2.70 -4.61
CA LEU A 367 -14.91 4.17 -4.59
C LEU A 367 -15.11 4.78 -3.18
N PRO A 368 -16.21 4.49 -2.45
CA PRO A 368 -16.38 5.00 -1.09
C PRO A 368 -15.36 4.40 -0.12
N GLY A 369 -14.96 3.13 -0.32
CA GLY A 369 -13.93 2.49 0.51
C GLY A 369 -12.56 3.17 0.37
N PHE A 370 -12.18 3.54 -0.85
CA PHE A 370 -10.97 4.28 -1.15
C PHE A 370 -11.02 5.69 -0.56
N MET A 371 -12.13 6.42 -0.74
CA MET A 371 -12.30 7.76 -0.18
C MET A 371 -12.22 7.73 1.35
N LEU A 372 -12.90 6.78 2.00
CA LEU A 372 -12.87 6.62 3.45
C LEU A 372 -11.47 6.21 3.93
N SER A 373 -10.78 5.32 3.23
CA SER A 373 -9.42 4.91 3.57
C SER A 373 -8.43 6.07 3.42
N ALA A 374 -8.55 6.88 2.37
CA ALA A 374 -7.72 8.07 2.19
C ALA A 374 -7.94 9.09 3.32
N LEU A 375 -9.19 9.30 3.74
CA LEU A 375 -9.50 10.12 4.92
C LEU A 375 -8.90 9.53 6.19
N LEU A 376 -9.04 8.23 6.40
CA LEU A 376 -8.47 7.55 7.56
C LEU A 376 -6.93 7.61 7.58
N TYR A 377 -6.27 7.51 6.43
CA TYR A 377 -4.82 7.67 6.34
C TYR A 377 -4.37 9.08 6.76
N ASP A 378 -5.08 10.12 6.34
CA ASP A 378 -4.75 11.49 6.73
C ASP A 378 -4.97 11.71 8.25
N VAL A 379 -6.10 11.24 8.79
CA VAL A 379 -6.43 11.36 10.22
C VAL A 379 -5.45 10.58 11.08
N VAL A 380 -5.22 9.30 10.74
CA VAL A 380 -4.34 8.42 11.52
C VAL A 380 -2.88 8.81 11.32
N GLY A 381 -2.46 9.19 10.12
CA GLY A 381 -1.09 9.64 9.83
C GLY A 381 -0.73 10.89 10.63
N LYS A 382 -1.64 11.88 10.68
CA LYS A 382 -1.45 13.08 11.51
C LYS A 382 -1.46 12.78 13.01
N GLY A 383 -2.30 11.85 13.46
CA GLY A 383 -2.41 11.50 14.88
C GLY A 383 -1.28 10.61 15.41
N THR A 384 -0.68 9.77 14.54
CA THR A 384 0.34 8.77 14.94
C THR A 384 1.74 9.10 14.43
N PHE A 385 1.90 10.10 13.58
CA PHE A 385 3.15 10.46 12.89
C PHE A 385 3.72 9.33 12.01
N LEU A 386 2.89 8.35 11.64
CA LEU A 386 3.26 7.29 10.71
C LEU A 386 3.14 7.76 9.25
N PRO A 387 4.09 7.40 8.37
CA PRO A 387 4.06 7.77 6.95
C PRO A 387 3.02 6.95 6.17
N LEU A 388 1.74 7.21 6.41
CA LEU A 388 0.62 6.58 5.70
C LEU A 388 0.35 7.33 4.38
N ALA A 389 1.05 6.93 3.31
CA ALA A 389 0.80 7.46 1.96
C ALA A 389 -0.20 6.60 1.18
N MET A 390 -1.03 7.19 0.32
CA MET A 390 -1.89 6.45 -0.60
C MET A 390 -1.23 6.34 -1.98
N ASP A 391 -0.47 5.28 -2.19
CA ASP A 391 0.23 5.05 -3.45
C ASP A 391 -0.71 4.51 -4.54
N THR A 392 -0.48 4.90 -5.79
CA THR A 392 -1.25 4.40 -6.94
C THR A 392 -1.14 2.88 -7.08
N GLU A 393 0.04 2.31 -6.85
CA GLU A 393 0.25 0.87 -6.88
C GLU A 393 -0.62 0.15 -5.82
N ARG A 394 -0.71 0.72 -4.62
CA ARG A 394 -1.57 0.19 -3.55
C ARG A 394 -3.05 0.26 -3.92
N ALA A 395 -3.50 1.39 -4.47
CA ALA A 395 -4.87 1.56 -4.90
C ALA A 395 -5.26 0.53 -5.98
N LEU A 396 -4.39 0.31 -6.97
CA LEU A 396 -4.58 -0.68 -8.02
C LEU A 396 -4.53 -2.12 -7.48
N GLY A 397 -3.59 -2.43 -6.60
CA GLY A 397 -3.47 -3.74 -5.96
C GLY A 397 -4.70 -4.09 -5.12
N VAL A 398 -5.20 -3.15 -4.32
CA VAL A 398 -6.42 -3.35 -3.52
C VAL A 398 -7.65 -3.48 -4.42
N PHE A 399 -7.77 -2.66 -5.46
CA PHE A 399 -8.86 -2.83 -6.44
C PHE A 399 -8.85 -4.23 -7.06
N ALA A 400 -7.68 -4.73 -7.47
CA ALA A 400 -7.53 -6.07 -8.03
C ALA A 400 -7.94 -7.18 -7.03
N MET A 401 -7.54 -7.05 -5.75
CA MET A 401 -7.95 -7.99 -4.69
C MET A 401 -9.47 -7.97 -4.46
N ILE A 402 -10.07 -6.79 -4.38
CA ILE A 402 -11.52 -6.62 -4.17
C ILE A 402 -12.31 -7.13 -5.38
N PHE A 403 -11.85 -6.85 -6.60
CA PHE A 403 -12.46 -7.39 -7.81
C PHE A 403 -12.40 -8.92 -7.83
N THR A 404 -11.24 -9.50 -7.52
CA THR A 404 -11.04 -10.95 -7.46
C THR A 404 -11.97 -11.60 -6.43
N MET A 405 -12.11 -10.98 -5.25
CA MET A 405 -13.05 -11.39 -4.21
C MET A 405 -14.50 -11.39 -4.70
N CYS A 406 -14.95 -10.28 -5.31
CA CYS A 406 -16.32 -10.17 -5.83
C CYS A 406 -16.59 -11.19 -6.95
N ALA A 407 -15.62 -11.36 -7.86
CA ALA A 407 -15.71 -12.33 -8.95
C ALA A 407 -15.78 -13.76 -8.42
N ALA A 408 -14.94 -14.12 -7.44
CA ALA A 408 -14.97 -15.42 -6.79
C ALA A 408 -16.31 -15.68 -6.10
N ALA A 409 -16.82 -14.72 -5.34
CA ALA A 409 -18.13 -14.81 -4.68
C ALA A 409 -19.27 -15.03 -5.71
N GLY A 410 -19.29 -14.26 -6.79
CA GLY A 410 -20.31 -14.40 -7.85
C GLY A 410 -20.22 -15.74 -8.58
N LEU A 411 -19.02 -16.20 -8.92
CA LEU A 411 -18.82 -17.50 -9.56
C LEU A 411 -19.24 -18.66 -8.65
N LEU A 412 -18.96 -18.59 -7.34
CA LEU A 412 -19.40 -19.57 -6.35
C LEU A 412 -20.93 -19.60 -6.23
N ALA A 413 -21.57 -18.43 -6.17
CA ALA A 413 -23.03 -18.34 -6.13
C ALA A 413 -23.68 -18.98 -7.38
N MET A 414 -23.08 -18.77 -8.55
CA MET A 414 -23.54 -19.38 -9.80
C MET A 414 -23.33 -20.90 -9.88
N ARG A 415 -22.23 -21.45 -9.35
CA ARG A 415 -22.01 -22.91 -9.34
C ARG A 415 -23.12 -23.61 -8.57
N LYS A 416 -23.43 -23.13 -7.37
CA LYS A 416 -24.49 -23.69 -6.53
C LYS A 416 -25.87 -23.66 -7.19
N LEU A 417 -26.14 -22.64 -8.01
CA LEU A 417 -27.38 -22.53 -8.78
C LEU A 417 -27.45 -23.50 -9.97
N ARG A 418 -26.31 -23.76 -10.63
CA ARG A 418 -26.25 -24.71 -11.76
C ARG A 418 -26.43 -26.15 -11.33
N ASP A 419 -26.02 -26.47 -10.10
CA ASP A 419 -26.20 -27.79 -9.49
C ASP A 419 -27.66 -28.00 -9.01
N ALA A 420 -28.46 -26.93 -8.90
CA ALA A 420 -29.89 -27.03 -8.64
C ALA A 420 -30.63 -27.45 -9.93
N ASN A 421 -31.36 -28.57 -9.88
CA ASN A 421 -31.96 -29.18 -11.04
C ASN A 421 -33.12 -28.31 -11.58
N PRO A 422 -33.18 -27.99 -12.90
CA PRO A 422 -34.24 -27.12 -13.44
C PRO A 422 -35.66 -27.69 -13.25
N ALA A 423 -35.77 -29.01 -13.12
CA ALA A 423 -37.03 -29.72 -12.90
C ALA A 423 -37.63 -29.48 -11.51
N ASP A 424 -36.83 -29.08 -10.52
CA ASP A 424 -37.30 -28.80 -9.15
C ASP A 424 -37.84 -27.37 -9.00
N MET A 425 -37.83 -26.57 -10.08
CA MET A 425 -38.10 -25.12 -10.05
C MET A 425 -39.33 -24.68 -10.84
N PHE A 426 -40.06 -25.65 -11.41
CA PHE A 426 -41.34 -25.45 -12.06
C PHE A 426 -42.48 -25.98 -11.18
#